data_AF-A0A2H3JNW5-F1
#
_entry.id   AF-A0A2H3JNW5-F1
#
_cell.length_a   1.000
_cell.length_b   1.000
_cell.length_c   1.000
_cell.angle_alpha   90.00
_cell.angle_beta   90.00
_cell.angle_gamma   90.00
#
_symmetry.space_group_name_H-M   'P 1'
#
loop_
_entity.id
_entity.type
_entity.pdbx_description
1 polymer ?
#
loop_
_entity_poly.entity_id
_entity_poly.type
_entity_poly.pdbx_seq_one_letter_code
_entity_poly.pdbx_strand_id
1 'polypeptide(L)'
;EDTLFKLDVGILKMKAEAFHSMFTMPQGDGNLPDGSSDDRAISWEHITAKEFEYLCKFLYSEWSRPPYELEHLIAVLRLSHMWDIKSGFDWAVYYLKERESEIRPALRLRLACKYDITDWVRPAVSAL
;
A
#
# COMPACT_ATOMS: atom_id res chain seq x y z
N GLU A 1 -10.14 -0.95 -13.75
CA GLU A 1 -9.31 -1.76 -14.67
C GLU A 1 -9.77 -3.20 -14.55
N ASP A 2 -9.60 -4.01 -15.60
CA ASP A 2 -10.06 -5.40 -15.65
C ASP A 2 -8.89 -6.37 -15.44
N THR A 3 -8.33 -6.36 -14.23
CA THR A 3 -7.15 -7.16 -13.85
C THR A 3 -7.45 -7.96 -12.60
N LEU A 4 -7.33 -9.30 -12.70
CA LEU A 4 -7.55 -10.21 -11.59
C LEU A 4 -6.21 -10.66 -10.96
N PHE A 5 -6.09 -10.51 -9.65
CA PHE A 5 -4.94 -10.97 -8.88
C PHE A 5 -5.30 -12.21 -8.07
N LYS A 6 -4.61 -13.33 -8.33
CA LYS A 6 -4.77 -14.58 -7.58
C LYS A 6 -3.69 -14.67 -6.51
N LEU A 7 -4.08 -14.41 -5.26
CA LEU A 7 -3.17 -14.25 -4.13
C LEU A 7 -3.44 -15.29 -3.04
N ASP A 8 -2.40 -15.61 -2.27
CA ASP A 8 -2.55 -16.43 -1.07
C ASP A 8 -3.18 -15.60 0.06
N VAL A 9 -4.40 -15.98 0.45
CA VAL A 9 -5.17 -15.29 1.50
C VAL A 9 -4.49 -15.38 2.87
N GLY A 10 -3.74 -16.46 3.15
CA GLY A 10 -3.01 -16.63 4.40
C GLY A 10 -1.95 -15.55 4.59
N ILE A 11 -1.19 -15.24 3.53
CA ILE A 11 -0.20 -14.16 3.55
C ILE A 11 -0.86 -12.79 3.73
N LEU A 12 -1.98 -12.51 3.04
CA LEU A 12 -2.72 -11.25 3.21
C LEU A 12 -3.19 -11.05 4.65
N LYS A 13 -3.84 -12.08 5.23
CA LYS A 13 -4.29 -12.06 6.62
C LYS A 13 -3.13 -11.82 7.59
N MET A 14 -1.99 -12.48 7.39
CA MET A 14 -0.84 -12.35 8.27
C MET A 14 -0.19 -10.97 8.20
N LYS A 15 -0.17 -10.35 7.02
CA LYS A 15 0.56 -9.10 6.78
C LYS A 15 -0.30 -7.84 6.94
N ALA A 16 -1.61 -7.95 6.87
CA ALA A 16 -2.51 -6.81 6.81
C ALA A 16 -3.80 -7.07 7.60
N GLU A 17 -3.94 -6.37 8.73
CA GLU A 17 -5.04 -6.60 9.68
C GLU A 17 -6.42 -6.30 9.08
N ALA A 18 -6.50 -5.30 8.19
CA ALA A 18 -7.75 -5.00 7.48
C ALA A 18 -8.26 -6.21 6.68
N PHE A 19 -7.35 -6.95 6.04
CA PHE A 19 -7.71 -8.17 5.32
C PHE A 19 -8.01 -9.33 6.28
N HIS A 20 -7.28 -9.45 7.40
CA HIS A 20 -7.61 -10.42 8.44
C HIS A 20 -9.04 -10.26 8.93
N SER A 21 -9.41 -9.05 9.33
CA SER A 21 -10.77 -8.70 9.74
C SER A 21 -11.80 -8.99 8.65
N MET A 22 -11.56 -8.53 7.41
CA MET A 22 -12.47 -8.75 6.28
C MET A 22 -12.76 -10.24 6.03
N PHE A 23 -11.71 -11.07 6.02
CA PHE A 23 -11.84 -12.50 5.73
C PHE A 23 -12.22 -13.37 6.94
N THR A 24 -12.34 -12.81 8.14
CA THR A 24 -12.78 -13.53 9.36
C THR A 24 -14.17 -13.11 9.82
N MET A 25 -14.73 -12.03 9.27
CA MET A 25 -16.11 -11.63 9.54
C MET A 25 -17.09 -12.75 9.15
N PRO A 26 -18.05 -13.08 10.04
CA PRO A 26 -19.10 -14.04 9.73
C PRO A 26 -19.86 -13.60 8.48
N GLN A 27 -19.96 -14.50 7.50
CA GLN A 27 -20.81 -14.27 6.34
C GLN A 27 -22.26 -14.60 6.74
N GLY A 28 -23.23 -13.80 6.30
CA GLY A 28 -24.64 -14.09 6.51
C GLY A 28 -25.05 -15.41 5.83
N ASP A 29 -26.06 -16.09 6.38
CA ASP A 29 -26.52 -17.40 5.90
C ASP A 29 -26.76 -17.41 4.38
N GLY A 30 -26.08 -18.32 3.68
CA GLY A 30 -26.22 -18.54 2.24
C GLY A 30 -25.31 -17.73 1.33
N ASN A 31 -24.48 -16.81 1.87
CA ASN A 31 -23.51 -16.06 1.07
C ASN A 31 -22.11 -16.70 1.11
N LEU A 32 -21.53 -16.94 -0.07
CA LEU A 32 -20.10 -17.25 -0.21
C LEU A 32 -19.25 -16.01 0.15
N PRO A 33 -18.12 -16.18 0.86
CA PRO A 33 -17.23 -15.08 1.21
C PRO A 33 -16.70 -14.33 -0.01
N ASP A 34 -16.45 -13.03 0.14
CA ASP A 34 -15.72 -12.24 -0.85
C ASP A 34 -14.30 -12.81 -1.06
N GLY A 35 -13.85 -12.83 -2.31
CA GLY A 35 -12.56 -13.40 -2.71
C GLY A 35 -12.50 -14.93 -2.74
N SER A 36 -13.64 -15.63 -2.63
CA SER A 36 -13.69 -17.11 -2.67
C SER A 36 -13.59 -17.71 -4.08
N SER A 37 -13.88 -16.93 -5.12
CA SER A 37 -13.78 -17.34 -6.53
C SER A 37 -13.52 -16.13 -7.42
N ASP A 38 -13.18 -16.40 -8.70
CA ASP A 38 -13.01 -15.37 -9.73
C ASP A 38 -14.30 -14.54 -9.89
N ASP A 39 -15.48 -15.16 -9.80
CA ASP A 39 -16.80 -14.48 -9.88
C ASP A 39 -17.16 -13.64 -8.65
N ARG A 40 -16.41 -13.79 -7.54
CA ARG A 40 -16.57 -13.00 -6.31
C ARG A 40 -15.27 -12.29 -5.92
N ALA A 41 -14.47 -11.90 -6.90
CA ALA A 41 -13.24 -11.17 -6.67
C ALA A 41 -13.51 -9.84 -5.94
N ILE A 42 -12.61 -9.47 -5.02
CA ILE A 42 -12.69 -8.19 -4.31
C ILE A 42 -12.34 -7.07 -5.30
N SER A 43 -13.29 -6.16 -5.52
CA SER A 43 -13.15 -5.06 -6.47
C SER A 43 -12.85 -3.74 -5.77
N TRP A 44 -11.92 -2.97 -6.33
CA TRP A 44 -11.51 -1.66 -5.79
C TRP A 44 -11.63 -0.58 -6.87
N GLU A 45 -12.50 0.42 -6.66
CA GLU A 45 -12.78 1.45 -7.68
C GLU A 45 -11.70 2.54 -7.77
N HIS A 46 -10.89 2.72 -6.73
CA HIS A 46 -9.95 3.84 -6.63
C HIS A 46 -8.48 3.41 -6.61
N ILE A 47 -8.20 2.14 -6.90
CA ILE A 47 -6.85 1.58 -6.89
C ILE A 47 -6.55 1.07 -8.29
N THR A 48 -5.43 1.53 -8.86
CA THR A 48 -4.97 0.98 -10.15
C THR A 48 -4.31 -0.38 -9.92
N ALA A 49 -4.38 -1.27 -10.91
CA ALA A 49 -3.70 -2.56 -10.92
C ALA A 49 -2.20 -2.39 -10.70
N LYS A 50 -1.58 -1.34 -11.27
CA LYS A 50 -0.15 -1.05 -11.04
C LYS A 50 0.16 -0.72 -9.59
N GLU A 51 -0.67 0.11 -8.93
CA GLU A 51 -0.50 0.39 -7.50
C GLU A 51 -0.66 -0.87 -6.65
N PHE A 52 -1.65 -1.70 -6.99
CA PHE A 52 -1.86 -2.96 -6.29
C PHE A 52 -0.73 -3.97 -6.53
N GLU A 53 -0.18 -4.04 -7.75
CA GLU A 53 0.99 -4.86 -8.08
C GLU A 53 2.20 -4.45 -7.24
N TYR A 54 2.44 -3.15 -7.05
CA TYR A 54 3.49 -2.66 -6.17
C TYR A 54 3.30 -3.08 -4.71
N LEU A 55 2.07 -3.04 -4.19
CA LEU A 55 1.81 -3.58 -2.87
C LEU A 55 2.04 -5.10 -2.82
N CYS A 56 1.61 -5.83 -3.84
CA CYS A 56 1.85 -7.27 -3.93
C CYS A 56 3.36 -7.58 -3.96
N LYS A 57 4.15 -6.79 -4.68
CA LYS A 57 5.62 -6.89 -4.67
C LYS A 57 6.16 -6.75 -3.26
N PHE A 58 5.72 -5.75 -2.51
CA PHE A 58 6.12 -5.58 -1.11
C PHE A 58 5.70 -6.77 -0.20
N LEU A 59 4.47 -7.28 -0.36
CA LEU A 59 3.92 -8.31 0.54
C LEU A 59 4.46 -9.71 0.27
N TYR A 60 4.71 -10.04 -1.01
CA TYR A 60 4.96 -11.41 -1.47
C TYR A 60 6.35 -11.64 -2.04
N SER A 61 7.07 -10.58 -2.44
CA SER A 61 8.40 -10.78 -3.02
C SER A 61 9.46 -10.95 -1.94
N GLU A 62 10.53 -11.65 -2.29
CA GLU A 62 11.74 -11.62 -1.50
C GLU A 62 12.31 -10.20 -1.43
N TRP A 63 13.04 -9.93 -0.35
CA TRP A 63 13.72 -8.65 -0.20
C TRP A 63 14.66 -8.40 -1.39
N SER A 64 14.50 -7.25 -2.05
CA SER A 64 15.42 -6.80 -3.09
C SER A 64 16.26 -5.63 -2.59
N ARG A 65 17.51 -5.52 -3.07
CA ARG A 65 18.39 -4.42 -2.70
C ARG A 65 17.89 -3.09 -3.31
N PRO A 66 17.88 -1.96 -2.56
CA PRO A 66 17.56 -0.63 -3.10
C PRO A 66 18.54 -0.18 -4.20
N PRO A 67 18.19 0.81 -5.05
CA PRO A 67 17.03 1.72 -4.91
C PRO A 67 15.72 1.14 -5.46
N TYR A 68 14.60 1.51 -4.82
CA TYR A 68 13.25 1.20 -5.30
C TYR A 68 12.70 2.36 -6.13
N GLU A 69 11.82 2.07 -7.08
CA GLU A 69 11.12 3.09 -7.86
C GLU A 69 10.27 4.01 -6.97
N LEU A 70 10.20 5.30 -7.29
CA LEU A 70 9.42 6.27 -6.49
C LEU A 70 7.92 5.92 -6.50
N GLU A 71 7.40 5.47 -7.65
CA GLU A 71 6.01 5.04 -7.78
C GLU A 71 5.70 3.83 -6.90
N HIS A 72 6.65 2.88 -6.79
CA HIS A 72 6.54 1.73 -5.88
C HIS A 72 6.41 2.19 -4.43
N LEU A 73 7.31 3.06 -3.97
CA LEU A 73 7.30 3.58 -2.60
C LEU A 73 6.00 4.34 -2.29
N ILE A 74 5.51 5.17 -3.21
CA ILE A 74 4.27 5.94 -3.03
C ILE A 74 3.04 5.02 -3.01
N ALA A 75 2.99 4.01 -3.88
CA ALA A 75 1.89 3.05 -3.92
C ALA A 75 1.81 2.25 -2.60
N VAL A 76 2.95 1.75 -2.12
CA VAL A 76 3.03 1.03 -0.83
C VAL A 76 2.63 1.96 0.31
N LEU A 77 3.19 3.19 0.40
CA LEU A 77 2.79 4.16 1.43
C LEU A 77 1.28 4.38 1.46
N ARG A 78 0.68 4.63 0.29
CA ARG A 78 -0.74 4.92 0.15
C ARG A 78 -1.63 3.75 0.55
N LEU A 79 -1.36 2.56 -0.01
CA LEU A 79 -2.20 1.38 0.22
C LEU A 79 -1.98 0.79 1.61
N SER A 80 -0.75 0.87 2.13
CA SER A 80 -0.47 0.50 3.52
C SER A 80 -1.18 1.41 4.51
N HIS A 81 -1.26 2.72 4.26
CA HIS A 81 -2.08 3.60 5.08
C HIS A 81 -3.58 3.28 4.97
N MET A 82 -4.06 2.91 3.77
CA MET A 82 -5.48 2.59 3.54
C MET A 82 -5.93 1.31 4.24
N TRP A 83 -5.07 0.28 4.29
CA TRP A 83 -5.38 -1.04 4.83
C TRP A 83 -4.63 -1.36 6.13
N ASP A 84 -4.12 -0.34 6.82
CA ASP A 84 -3.42 -0.43 8.10
C ASP A 84 -2.26 -1.45 8.12
N ILE A 85 -1.45 -1.43 7.05
CA ILE A 85 -0.27 -2.29 6.88
C ILE A 85 0.95 -1.54 7.43
N LYS A 86 1.08 -1.50 8.76
CA LYS A 86 2.14 -0.70 9.43
C LYS A 86 3.55 -0.95 8.88
N SER A 87 3.90 -2.21 8.61
CA SER A 87 5.21 -2.57 8.08
C SER A 87 5.50 -1.97 6.70
N GLY A 88 4.50 -1.90 5.82
CA GLY A 88 4.63 -1.28 4.50
C GLY A 88 4.67 0.23 4.58
N PHE A 89 3.89 0.82 5.49
CA PHE A 89 3.93 2.26 5.74
C PHE A 89 5.32 2.69 6.22
N ASP A 90 5.85 2.05 7.26
CA ASP A 90 7.18 2.37 7.82
C ASP A 90 8.30 2.14 6.78
N TRP A 91 8.22 1.03 6.03
CA TRP A 91 9.17 0.72 4.96
C TRP A 91 9.19 1.79 3.88
N ALA A 92 8.01 2.23 3.41
CA ALA A 92 7.91 3.25 2.39
C ALA A 92 8.42 4.61 2.89
N VAL A 93 8.05 5.02 4.12
CA VAL A 93 8.55 6.26 4.73
C VAL A 93 10.07 6.25 4.83
N TYR A 94 10.67 5.14 5.27
CA TYR A 94 12.13 5.01 5.38
C TYR A 94 12.83 5.24 4.04
N TYR A 95 12.44 4.52 2.98
CA TYR A 95 13.10 4.65 1.67
C TYR A 95 12.76 5.94 0.94
N LEU A 96 11.60 6.56 1.25
CA LEU A 96 11.28 7.90 0.77
C LEU A 96 12.19 8.95 1.42
N LYS A 97 12.49 8.83 2.73
CA LYS A 97 13.45 9.68 3.47
C LYS A 97 14.87 9.56 2.92
N GLU A 98 15.34 8.35 2.64
CA GLU A 98 16.67 8.13 2.02
C GLU A 98 16.83 8.83 0.66
N ARG A 99 15.72 9.09 -0.04
CA ARG A 99 15.69 9.71 -1.36
C ARG A 99 15.09 11.11 -1.36
N GLU A 100 15.03 11.75 -0.20
CA GLU A 100 14.31 13.02 -0.02
C GLU A 100 14.80 14.12 -0.99
N SER A 101 16.10 14.17 -1.26
CA SER A 101 16.71 15.16 -2.18
C SER A 101 16.31 14.98 -3.65
N GLU A 102 15.85 13.79 -4.04
CA GLU A 102 15.42 13.47 -5.39
C GLU A 102 13.92 13.77 -5.61
N ILE A 103 13.17 13.97 -4.53
CA ILE A 103 11.72 14.18 -4.57
C ILE A 103 11.42 15.66 -4.69
N ARG A 104 10.61 16.03 -5.70
CA ARG A 104 10.19 17.42 -5.92
C ARG A 104 9.57 18.01 -4.64
N PRO A 105 9.94 19.24 -4.21
CA PRO A 105 9.47 19.85 -2.97
C PRO A 105 7.93 19.86 -2.81
N ALA A 106 7.19 20.15 -3.88
CA ALA A 106 5.72 20.12 -3.86
C ALA A 106 5.14 18.71 -3.60
N LEU A 107 5.75 17.66 -4.19
CA LEU A 107 5.35 16.28 -3.93
C LEU A 107 5.69 15.89 -2.50
N ARG A 108 6.88 16.27 -2.02
CA ARG A 108 7.32 16.05 -0.64
C ARG A 108 6.35 16.66 0.37
N LEU A 109 5.97 17.93 0.19
CA LEU A 109 5.01 18.61 1.06
C LEU A 109 3.66 17.89 1.05
N ARG A 110 3.15 17.51 -0.13
CA ARG A 110 1.88 16.80 -0.26
C ARG A 110 1.89 15.47 0.49
N LEU A 111 2.97 14.69 0.38
CA LEU A 111 3.12 13.43 1.10
C LEU A 111 3.21 13.67 2.62
N ALA A 112 4.00 14.66 3.04
CA ALA A 112 4.16 15.00 4.44
C ALA A 112 2.84 15.40 5.11
N CYS A 113 2.06 16.28 4.46
CA CYS A 113 0.76 16.70 4.98
C CYS A 113 -0.27 15.57 4.98
N LYS A 114 -0.28 14.72 3.94
CA LYS A 114 -1.29 13.66 3.80
C LYS A 114 -1.06 12.50 4.77
N TYR A 115 0.18 12.16 5.04
CA TYR A 115 0.57 10.97 5.82
C TYR A 115 1.23 11.31 7.16
N ASP A 116 1.11 12.57 7.59
CA ASP A 116 1.66 13.11 8.84
C ASP A 116 3.17 12.82 9.05
N ILE A 117 3.95 12.95 7.97
CA ILE A 117 5.42 12.82 8.02
C ILE A 117 5.99 14.17 8.46
N THR A 118 5.82 14.51 9.74
CA THR A 118 6.09 15.83 10.31
C THR A 118 7.50 16.37 10.05
N ASP A 119 8.51 15.50 10.08
CA ASP A 119 9.91 15.84 9.80
C ASP A 119 10.13 16.45 8.40
N TRP A 120 9.23 16.18 7.44
CA TRP A 120 9.33 16.66 6.06
C TRP A 120 8.68 18.01 5.81
N VAL A 121 7.80 18.48 6.70
CA VAL A 121 7.01 19.69 6.46
C VAL A 121 7.90 20.92 6.37
N ARG A 122 8.76 21.16 7.37
CA ARG A 122 9.64 22.33 7.41
C ARG A 122 10.67 22.35 6.26
N PRO A 123 11.42 21.25 5.99
CA PRO A 123 12.32 21.22 4.84
C PRO A 123 11.58 21.42 3.51
N ALA A 124 10.40 20.84 3.32
CA ALA A 124 9.62 20.99 2.09
C ALA A 124 9.21 22.44 1.82
N VAL A 125 8.71 23.16 2.82
CA VAL A 125 8.33 24.56 2.69
C VAL A 125 9.53 25.46 2.36
N SER A 126 10.68 25.24 3.00
CA SER A 126 11.89 26.03 2.72
C SER A 126 12.50 25.82 1.32
N ALA A 127 12.11 24.75 0.63
CA ALA A 127 12.63 24.37 -0.69
C ALA A 127 11.63 24.62 -1.83
N LEU A 128 10.43 25.15 -1.54
CA LEU A 128 9.48 25.66 -2.54
C LEU A 128 9.97 26.99 -3.11
#